data_AF-A0A930FGK6-F1
#
_entry.id   AF-A0A930FGK6-F1
#
_cell.length_a   1.000
_cell.length_b   1.000
_cell.length_c   1.000
_cell.angle_alpha   90.00
_cell.angle_beta   90.00
_cell.angle_gamma   90.00
#
_symmetry.space_group_name_H-M   'P 1'
#
loop_
_entity.id
_entity.type
_entity.pdbx_description
1 polymer ?
#
loop_
_entity_poly.entity_id
_entity_poly.type
_entity_poly.pdbx_seq_one_letter_code
_entity_poly.pdbx_strand_id
1 'polypeptide(L)'
;QELIPAKGVRLDATRQQRFGKAAQVTGINDSSMDERFAAQTFTLTQGRHIKDDDTNVALVHEDFAKKNNLKVGDKFKLKSNIYDADNEKQANNQTEVTIVGLFGGKNKGGVTAPQELYENTILTDLKTSALMYGYTDADAIYLDATFLVGGQYDIDKVMEQAKKLGINWKAYTLIKSSQNYPTLQKSINLVYGLTDKLFLGSLIFSAIILVLVLFLWTNSRRREIGVRLALGMTNKTIIAQMLCEVGMVSVASFIAAILAGGPVSEWVGKLILGQVNSSLGTQLANEAKSANLGGGAAVDGFNKTLTELSVTVSNMDKATVVGLGLVVVVIAVLLGSAFILQKSPKSLLQDTE
;
A
#
# COMPACT_ATOMS: atom_id res chain seq x y z
N GLN A 1 -8.09 15.85 -34.00
CA GLN A 1 -9.17 15.31 -33.14
C GLN A 1 -9.49 16.38 -32.11
N GLU A 2 -10.72 16.42 -31.61
CA GLU A 2 -11.11 17.37 -30.56
C GLU A 2 -10.76 16.81 -29.18
N LEU A 3 -10.09 17.64 -28.38
CA LEU A 3 -9.82 17.34 -26.97
C LEU A 3 -11.06 17.54 -26.10
N ILE A 4 -11.06 16.90 -24.94
CA ILE A 4 -12.05 17.16 -23.89
C ILE A 4 -11.75 18.54 -23.29
N PRO A 5 -12.74 19.46 -23.23
CA PRO A 5 -12.54 20.76 -22.62
C PRO A 5 -12.41 20.64 -21.10
N ALA A 6 -11.39 21.29 -20.53
CA ALA A 6 -11.25 21.40 -19.08
C ALA A 6 -12.19 22.48 -18.53
N LYS A 7 -13.15 22.08 -17.69
CA LYS A 7 -14.08 23.00 -17.04
C LYS A 7 -13.32 23.91 -16.07
N GLY A 8 -13.58 25.22 -16.15
CA GLY A 8 -12.98 26.21 -15.24
C GLY A 8 -11.54 26.62 -15.57
N VAL A 9 -10.91 26.02 -16.58
CA VAL A 9 -9.56 26.40 -17.03
C VAL A 9 -9.66 27.43 -18.14
N ARG A 10 -8.99 28.58 -17.96
CA ARG A 10 -8.86 29.61 -19.00
C ARG A 10 -7.39 29.80 -19.33
N LEU A 11 -6.99 29.38 -20.53
CA LEU A 11 -5.68 29.70 -21.08
C LEU A 11 -5.69 31.14 -21.60
N ASP A 12 -4.56 31.84 -21.48
CA ASP A 12 -4.36 33.10 -22.20
C ASP A 12 -4.35 32.87 -23.73
N ALA A 13 -4.48 33.93 -24.52
CA ALA A 13 -4.61 33.82 -25.97
C ALA A 13 -3.41 33.12 -26.63
N THR A 14 -2.19 33.37 -26.15
CA THR A 14 -0.96 32.78 -26.68
C THR A 14 -0.90 31.29 -26.37
N ARG A 15 -1.18 30.91 -25.12
CA ARG A 15 -1.25 29.50 -24.70
C ARG A 15 -2.38 28.76 -25.40
N GLN A 16 -3.53 29.40 -25.60
CA GLN A 16 -4.64 28.81 -26.34
C GLN A 16 -4.25 28.52 -27.79
N GLN A 17 -3.53 29.44 -28.44
CA GLN A 17 -3.05 29.25 -29.81
C GLN A 17 -2.00 28.11 -29.89
N ARG A 18 -1.06 28.06 -28.94
CA ARG A 18 0.06 27.11 -28.96
C ARG A 18 -0.29 25.73 -28.42
N PHE A 19 -1.17 25.63 -27.43
CA PHE A 19 -1.45 24.41 -26.67
C PHE A 19 -2.94 24.06 -26.54
N GLY A 20 -3.87 24.88 -27.07
CA GLY A 20 -5.31 24.62 -26.95
C GLY A 20 -5.80 23.33 -27.63
N LYS A 21 -4.95 22.68 -28.43
CA LYS A 21 -5.18 21.36 -29.06
C LYS A 21 -4.08 20.34 -28.69
N ALA A 22 -3.27 20.60 -27.67
CA ALA A 22 -2.21 19.70 -27.23
C ALA A 22 -2.76 18.65 -26.25
N ALA A 23 -2.50 17.38 -26.55
CA ALA A 23 -2.71 16.26 -25.66
C ALA A 23 -1.37 15.87 -25.02
N GLN A 24 -1.41 15.26 -23.84
CA GLN A 24 -0.23 14.62 -23.29
C GLN A 24 -0.01 13.29 -24.02
N VAL A 25 1.10 13.16 -24.75
CA VAL A 25 1.45 11.93 -25.48
C VAL A 25 2.65 11.29 -24.82
N THR A 26 2.56 10.03 -24.42
CA THR A 26 3.66 9.27 -23.82
C THR A 26 4.03 8.09 -24.71
N GLY A 27 5.29 8.00 -25.10
CA GLY A 27 5.85 6.81 -25.76
C GLY A 27 6.18 5.72 -24.72
N ILE A 28 5.71 4.50 -24.93
CA ILE A 28 5.93 3.38 -24.01
C ILE A 28 6.05 2.06 -24.79
N ASN A 29 6.91 1.15 -24.33
CA ASN A 29 7.01 -0.19 -24.90
C ASN A 29 5.99 -1.18 -24.32
N ASP A 30 5.74 -1.15 -23.02
CA ASP A 30 4.68 -1.96 -22.41
C ASP A 30 3.76 -1.10 -21.57
N SER A 31 2.58 -0.76 -22.10
CA SER A 31 1.66 0.11 -21.38
C SER A 31 1.03 -0.54 -20.15
N SER A 32 1.16 -1.86 -19.95
CA SER A 32 0.73 -2.51 -18.70
C SER A 32 1.65 -2.18 -17.52
N MET A 33 2.87 -1.72 -17.80
CA MET A 33 3.87 -1.35 -16.80
C MET A 33 3.91 0.15 -16.51
N ASP A 34 3.08 0.95 -17.19
CA ASP A 34 2.97 2.38 -16.95
C ASP A 34 2.53 2.65 -15.50
N GLU A 35 3.13 3.66 -14.89
CA GLU A 35 2.86 4.01 -13.49
C GLU A 35 1.39 4.37 -13.22
N ARG A 36 0.64 4.88 -14.21
CA ARG A 36 -0.78 5.25 -14.06
C ARG A 36 -1.68 4.02 -14.08
N PHE A 37 -1.31 2.99 -14.84
CA PHE A 37 -1.97 1.69 -14.76
C PHE A 37 -1.59 0.94 -13.48
N ALA A 38 -0.32 0.96 -13.08
CA ALA A 38 0.13 0.37 -11.82
C ALA A 38 -0.52 1.05 -10.60
N ALA A 39 -0.66 2.38 -10.63
CA ALA A 39 -1.39 3.17 -9.64
C ALA A 39 -2.91 2.99 -9.73
N GLN A 40 -3.43 2.30 -10.74
CA GLN A 40 -4.86 2.16 -11.03
C GLN A 40 -5.58 3.52 -11.15
N THR A 41 -4.86 4.57 -11.57
CA THR A 41 -5.49 5.82 -12.00
C THR A 41 -6.04 5.66 -13.42
N PHE A 42 -5.39 4.81 -14.22
CA PHE A 42 -5.93 4.28 -15.47
C PHE A 42 -6.35 2.80 -15.31
N THR A 43 -7.42 2.43 -16.02
CA THR A 43 -7.89 1.04 -16.13
C THR A 43 -8.17 0.74 -17.59
N LEU A 44 -7.66 -0.38 -18.11
CA LEU A 44 -7.98 -0.80 -19.48
C LEU A 44 -9.46 -1.21 -19.55
N THR A 45 -10.23 -0.58 -20.42
CA THR A 45 -11.67 -0.84 -20.57
C THR A 45 -12.01 -1.64 -21.82
N GLN A 46 -11.19 -1.55 -22.87
CA GLN A 46 -11.37 -2.33 -24.09
C GLN A 46 -10.03 -2.56 -24.81
N GLY A 47 -9.92 -3.67 -25.56
CA GLY A 47 -8.76 -3.97 -26.40
C GLY A 47 -7.60 -4.54 -25.59
N ARG A 48 -6.38 -4.08 -25.89
CA ARG A 48 -5.14 -4.57 -25.25
C ARG A 48 -4.16 -3.44 -24.94
N HIS A 49 -3.19 -3.74 -24.09
CA HIS A 49 -2.01 -2.89 -23.86
C HIS A 49 -1.09 -2.88 -25.10
N ILE A 50 -0.27 -1.83 -25.19
CA ILE A 50 0.87 -1.73 -26.12
C ILE A 50 1.95 -2.71 -25.66
N LYS A 51 2.60 -3.36 -26.62
CA LYS A 51 3.75 -4.25 -26.43
C LYS A 51 4.95 -3.75 -27.26
N ASP A 52 6.13 -4.25 -26.92
CA ASP A 52 7.42 -3.77 -27.41
C ASP A 52 7.57 -3.91 -28.93
N ASP A 53 6.88 -4.88 -29.53
CA ASP A 53 6.84 -5.15 -30.96
C ASP A 53 5.81 -4.33 -31.74
N ASP A 54 4.95 -3.58 -31.03
CA ASP A 54 3.95 -2.74 -31.69
C ASP A 54 4.60 -1.49 -32.33
N THR A 55 4.06 -1.12 -33.49
CA THR A 55 4.44 0.10 -34.20
C THR A 55 3.20 0.82 -34.70
N ASN A 56 3.18 2.15 -34.62
CA ASN A 56 2.07 2.98 -35.08
C ASN A 56 0.76 2.64 -34.37
N VAL A 57 0.82 2.45 -33.06
CA VAL A 57 -0.35 2.12 -32.23
C VAL A 57 -0.60 3.18 -31.17
N ALA A 58 -1.83 3.23 -30.66
CA ALA A 58 -2.17 4.08 -29.55
C ALA A 58 -3.18 3.42 -28.58
N LEU A 59 -3.03 3.75 -27.30
CA LEU A 59 -4.11 3.68 -26.31
C LEU A 59 -4.65 5.08 -26.08
N VAL A 60 -5.97 5.21 -26.10
CA VAL A 60 -6.65 6.49 -25.88
C VAL A 60 -7.70 6.36 -24.79
N HIS A 61 -8.05 7.48 -24.16
CA HIS A 61 -9.11 7.48 -23.16
C HIS A 61 -10.49 7.26 -23.80
N GLU A 62 -11.37 6.52 -23.12
CA GLU A 62 -12.70 6.17 -23.64
C GLU A 62 -13.56 7.40 -23.99
N ASP A 63 -13.51 8.46 -23.19
CA ASP A 63 -14.28 9.67 -23.47
C ASP A 63 -13.72 10.49 -24.63
N PHE A 64 -12.40 10.47 -24.84
CA PHE A 64 -11.80 11.03 -26.05
C PHE A 64 -12.24 10.25 -27.29
N ALA A 65 -12.28 8.92 -27.19
CA ALA A 65 -12.76 8.06 -28.26
C ALA A 65 -14.24 8.34 -28.57
N LYS A 66 -15.11 8.36 -27.54
CA LYS A 66 -16.54 8.70 -27.68
C LYS A 66 -16.75 10.07 -28.32
N LYS A 67 -16.04 11.11 -27.85
CA LYS A 67 -16.17 12.48 -28.39
C LYS A 67 -15.82 12.55 -29.88
N ASN A 68 -14.84 11.76 -30.31
CA ASN A 68 -14.35 11.76 -31.69
C ASN A 68 -14.97 10.63 -32.54
N ASN A 69 -15.96 9.89 -32.03
CA ASN A 69 -16.57 8.73 -32.68
C ASN A 69 -15.54 7.64 -33.08
N LEU A 70 -14.52 7.43 -32.25
CA LEU A 70 -13.46 6.45 -32.46
C LEU A 70 -13.73 5.17 -31.66
N LYS A 71 -13.26 4.03 -32.18
CA LYS A 71 -13.31 2.71 -31.58
C LYS A 71 -11.95 2.01 -31.69
N VAL A 72 -11.78 0.90 -30.97
CA VAL A 72 -10.62 0.01 -31.17
C VAL A 72 -10.59 -0.46 -32.63
N GLY A 73 -9.43 -0.34 -33.26
CA GLY A 73 -9.21 -0.60 -34.69
C GLY A 73 -9.22 0.65 -35.57
N ASP A 74 -9.80 1.77 -35.10
CA ASP A 74 -9.81 3.01 -35.86
C ASP A 74 -8.44 3.69 -35.86
N LYS A 75 -8.21 4.53 -36.87
CA LYS A 75 -6.97 5.27 -37.05
C LYS A 75 -7.16 6.77 -36.86
N PHE A 76 -6.14 7.41 -36.32
CA PHE A 76 -6.05 8.86 -36.26
C PHE A 76 -4.60 9.32 -36.36
N LYS A 77 -4.38 10.63 -36.47
CA LYS A 77 -3.04 11.18 -36.67
C LYS A 77 -2.58 11.95 -35.44
N LEU A 78 -1.39 11.61 -34.95
CA LEU A 78 -0.66 12.35 -33.95
C LEU A 78 0.30 13.32 -34.65
N LYS A 79 0.48 14.50 -34.06
CA LYS A 79 1.36 15.53 -34.59
C LYS A 79 2.12 16.19 -33.45
N SER A 80 3.42 16.37 -33.60
CA SER A 80 4.25 17.08 -32.63
C SER A 80 3.86 18.56 -32.55
N ASN A 81 4.07 19.16 -31.37
CA ASN A 81 3.89 20.58 -31.17
C ASN A 81 5.25 21.28 -31.25
N ILE A 82 5.42 22.21 -32.18
CA ILE A 82 6.67 22.97 -32.35
C ILE A 82 6.98 23.91 -31.18
N TYR A 83 5.99 24.18 -30.32
CA TYR A 83 6.13 25.03 -29.14
C TYR A 83 6.39 24.24 -27.86
N ASP A 84 6.40 22.91 -27.94
CA ASP A 84 6.78 22.09 -26.80
C ASP A 84 8.27 22.24 -26.49
N ALA A 85 8.61 22.38 -25.22
CA ALA A 85 9.99 22.57 -24.79
C ALA A 85 10.82 21.30 -25.02
N ASP A 86 10.20 20.13 -24.91
CA ASP A 86 10.86 18.82 -25.10
C ASP A 86 11.07 18.49 -26.59
N ASN A 87 10.44 19.25 -27.49
CA ASN A 87 10.66 19.13 -28.93
C ASN A 87 11.87 19.96 -29.39
N GLU A 88 13.05 19.55 -28.95
CA GLU A 88 14.32 20.25 -29.21
C GLU A 88 14.61 20.44 -30.72
N LYS A 89 14.20 19.47 -31.55
CA LYS A 89 14.35 19.52 -33.01
C LYS A 89 13.30 20.39 -33.70
N GLN A 90 12.34 20.94 -32.96
CA GLN A 90 11.18 21.69 -33.48
C GLN A 90 10.46 20.95 -34.61
N ALA A 91 10.43 19.62 -34.51
CA ALA A 91 9.83 18.78 -35.54
C ALA A 91 8.33 19.06 -35.64
N ASN A 92 7.79 18.93 -36.85
CA ASN A 92 6.37 19.14 -37.17
C ASN A 92 5.77 17.88 -37.81
N ASN A 93 6.31 16.71 -37.43
CA ASN A 93 6.00 15.43 -38.04
C ASN A 93 4.62 14.95 -37.64
N GLN A 94 4.00 14.20 -38.54
CA GLN A 94 2.67 13.65 -38.34
C GLN A 94 2.69 12.16 -38.63
N THR A 95 2.17 11.39 -37.69
CA THR A 95 2.17 9.92 -37.73
C THR A 95 0.75 9.42 -37.59
N GLU A 96 0.33 8.52 -38.47
CA GLU A 96 -0.93 7.80 -38.32
C GLU A 96 -0.75 6.64 -37.33
N VAL A 97 -1.67 6.51 -36.39
CA VAL A 97 -1.69 5.47 -35.36
C VAL A 97 -3.03 4.75 -35.36
N THR A 98 -3.01 3.46 -35.01
CA THR A 98 -4.18 2.61 -34.86
C THR A 98 -4.51 2.42 -33.38
N ILE A 99 -5.78 2.60 -33.00
CA ILE A 99 -6.22 2.40 -31.62
C ILE A 99 -6.25 0.91 -31.31
N VAL A 100 -5.39 0.44 -30.40
CA VAL A 100 -5.35 -0.97 -29.98
C VAL A 100 -6.07 -1.22 -28.65
N GLY A 101 -6.36 -0.15 -27.91
CA GLY A 101 -7.09 -0.23 -26.66
C GLY A 101 -7.65 1.11 -26.19
N LEU A 102 -8.66 1.02 -25.34
CA LEU A 102 -9.26 2.14 -24.62
C LEU A 102 -8.99 2.00 -23.13
N PHE A 103 -8.68 3.10 -22.47
CA PHE A 103 -8.58 3.15 -21.02
C PHE A 103 -9.57 4.15 -20.44
N GLY A 104 -9.98 3.89 -19.20
CA GLY A 104 -10.79 4.78 -18.40
C GLY A 104 -9.99 5.33 -17.22
N GLY A 105 -10.63 6.25 -16.51
CA GLY A 105 -10.09 6.95 -15.34
C GLY A 105 -10.69 8.33 -15.25
N LYS A 106 -10.59 8.97 -14.08
CA LYS A 106 -11.03 10.36 -13.90
C LYS A 106 -10.09 11.07 -12.95
N ASN A 107 -9.78 12.32 -13.27
CA ASN A 107 -9.13 13.24 -12.34
C ASN A 107 -9.95 13.32 -11.05
N LYS A 108 -9.29 13.17 -9.89
CA LYS A 108 -9.89 13.39 -8.57
C LYS A 108 -9.85 14.86 -8.17
N GLY A 109 -8.81 15.57 -8.61
CA GLY A 109 -8.61 17.00 -8.39
C GLY A 109 -9.00 17.87 -9.58
N GLY A 110 -9.02 19.18 -9.35
CA GLY A 110 -9.07 20.15 -10.44
C GLY A 110 -7.80 20.11 -11.29
N VAL A 111 -7.90 20.57 -12.53
CA VAL A 111 -6.76 20.72 -13.45
C VAL A 111 -6.49 22.19 -13.71
N THR A 112 -5.25 22.54 -14.02
CA THR A 112 -4.82 23.89 -14.38
C THR A 112 -4.60 24.06 -15.88
N ALA A 113 -4.48 22.95 -16.61
CA ALA A 113 -4.34 22.90 -18.07
C ALA A 113 -5.17 21.75 -18.66
N PRO A 114 -5.70 21.89 -19.90
CA PRO A 114 -6.45 20.81 -20.54
C PRO A 114 -5.64 19.51 -20.73
N GLN A 115 -4.32 19.61 -20.88
CA GLN A 115 -3.43 18.46 -21.04
C GLN A 115 -3.29 17.61 -19.76
N GLU A 116 -3.66 18.14 -18.59
CA GLU A 116 -3.67 17.39 -17.32
C GLU A 116 -4.92 16.52 -17.16
N LEU A 117 -5.90 16.66 -18.07
CA LEU A 117 -7.06 15.76 -18.08
C LEU A 117 -6.63 14.36 -18.51
N TYR A 118 -7.12 13.36 -17.79
CA TYR A 118 -6.89 11.96 -18.12
C TYR A 118 -7.41 11.67 -19.53
N GLU A 119 -8.54 12.30 -19.88
CA GLU A 119 -9.18 12.17 -21.17
C GLU A 119 -8.33 12.71 -22.32
N ASN A 120 -7.40 13.62 -22.05
CA ASN A 120 -6.50 14.21 -23.04
C ASN A 120 -5.09 13.59 -22.98
N THR A 121 -4.96 12.40 -22.38
CA THR A 121 -3.75 11.59 -22.40
C THR A 121 -3.83 10.54 -23.50
N ILE A 122 -2.74 10.34 -24.24
CA ILE A 122 -2.58 9.32 -25.27
C ILE A 122 -1.27 8.57 -25.00
N LEU A 123 -1.31 7.24 -25.01
CA LEU A 123 -0.11 6.42 -24.98
C LEU A 123 0.15 5.87 -26.38
N THR A 124 1.40 5.85 -26.82
CA THR A 124 1.80 5.33 -28.13
C THR A 124 3.09 4.54 -28.00
N ASP A 125 3.47 3.79 -29.03
CA ASP A 125 4.73 3.07 -29.03
C ASP A 125 5.94 4.02 -29.09
N LEU A 126 7.08 3.56 -28.57
CA LEU A 126 8.31 4.36 -28.51
C LEU A 126 8.72 4.89 -29.89
N LYS A 127 8.60 4.07 -30.94
CA LYS A 127 8.97 4.46 -32.30
C LYS A 127 8.12 5.60 -32.83
N THR A 128 6.80 5.55 -32.63
CA THR A 128 5.89 6.64 -33.00
C THR A 128 6.27 7.94 -32.29
N SER A 129 6.53 7.90 -30.98
CA SER A 129 6.90 9.09 -30.21
C SER A 129 8.23 9.71 -30.67
N ALA A 130 9.24 8.88 -30.94
CA ALA A 130 10.54 9.32 -31.48
C ALA A 130 10.36 10.02 -32.85
N LEU A 131 9.62 9.39 -33.77
CA LEU A 131 9.35 9.93 -35.10
C LEU A 131 8.62 11.27 -35.06
N MET A 132 7.67 11.45 -34.13
CA MET A 132 6.97 12.73 -33.96
C MET A 132 7.95 13.87 -33.65
N TYR A 133 8.96 13.63 -32.81
CA TYR A 133 9.96 14.64 -32.43
C TYR A 133 11.18 14.67 -33.36
N GLY A 134 11.11 13.97 -34.50
CA GLY A 134 12.18 13.99 -35.51
C GLY A 134 13.40 13.16 -35.13
N TYR A 135 13.24 12.20 -34.21
CA TYR A 135 14.23 11.19 -33.89
C TYR A 135 14.00 9.92 -34.72
N THR A 136 15.07 9.15 -34.86
CA THR A 136 15.14 7.83 -35.47
C THR A 136 15.46 6.80 -34.38
N ASP A 137 15.33 5.52 -34.70
CA ASP A 137 15.67 4.44 -33.78
C ASP A 137 17.15 4.49 -33.31
N ALA A 138 18.04 5.15 -34.08
CA ALA A 138 19.47 5.26 -33.77
C ALA A 138 19.85 6.42 -32.84
N ASP A 139 19.04 7.47 -32.78
CA ASP A 139 19.28 8.68 -31.98
C ASP A 139 18.15 9.00 -30.99
N ALA A 140 17.24 8.05 -30.78
CA ALA A 140 16.17 8.16 -29.80
C ALA A 140 16.73 8.33 -28.37
N ILE A 141 16.13 9.26 -27.63
CA ILE A 141 16.45 9.52 -26.23
C ILE A 141 15.27 9.02 -25.39
N TYR A 142 15.54 8.10 -24.47
CA TYR A 142 14.55 7.63 -23.51
C TYR A 142 14.64 8.48 -22.24
N LEU A 143 13.49 8.98 -21.79
CA LEU A 143 13.39 9.80 -20.58
C LEU A 143 13.58 8.93 -19.33
N ASP A 144 12.86 7.82 -19.27
CA ASP A 144 12.80 6.95 -18.10
C ASP A 144 12.98 5.47 -18.47
N ALA A 145 13.48 4.69 -17.53
CA ALA A 145 13.54 3.23 -17.61
C ALA A 145 13.09 2.62 -16.28
N THR A 146 12.04 1.80 -16.32
CA THR A 146 11.46 1.18 -15.13
C THR A 146 11.89 -0.29 -15.04
N PHE A 147 12.37 -0.69 -13.87
CA PHE A 147 12.77 -2.06 -13.58
C PHE A 147 11.96 -2.60 -12.41
N LEU A 148 11.45 -3.83 -12.53
CA LEU A 148 10.74 -4.51 -11.45
C LEU A 148 11.71 -5.38 -10.64
N VAL A 149 11.65 -5.23 -9.32
CA VAL A 149 12.42 -6.05 -8.38
C VAL A 149 11.50 -7.13 -7.82
N GLY A 150 11.92 -8.39 -7.90
CA GLY A 150 11.18 -9.49 -7.28
C GLY A 150 11.02 -9.30 -5.78
N GLY A 151 9.83 -9.56 -5.23
CA GLY A 151 9.49 -9.22 -3.83
C GLY A 151 10.33 -9.91 -2.75
N GLN A 152 11.09 -10.95 -3.10
CA GLN A 152 12.06 -11.59 -2.22
C GLN A 152 13.36 -10.78 -2.03
N TYR A 153 13.61 -9.80 -2.89
CA TYR A 153 14.82 -9.00 -2.86
C TYR A 153 14.57 -7.66 -2.19
N ASP A 154 15.56 -7.23 -1.42
CA ASP A 154 15.60 -5.91 -0.82
C ASP A 154 15.96 -4.88 -1.90
N ILE A 155 15.02 -3.97 -2.20
CA ILE A 155 15.19 -2.93 -3.22
C ILE A 155 16.42 -2.06 -2.95
N ASP A 156 16.73 -1.78 -1.68
CA ASP A 156 17.84 -0.92 -1.30
C ASP A 156 19.16 -1.61 -1.65
N LYS A 157 19.27 -2.90 -1.34
CA LYS A 157 20.42 -3.72 -1.74
C LYS A 157 20.55 -3.86 -3.25
N VAL A 158 19.43 -4.03 -3.96
CA VAL A 158 19.43 -4.09 -5.42
C VAL A 158 19.93 -2.78 -6.03
N MET A 159 19.50 -1.63 -5.51
CA MET A 159 19.98 -0.32 -5.98
C MET A 159 21.45 -0.08 -5.65
N GLU A 160 21.93 -0.51 -4.48
CA GLU A 160 23.36 -0.45 -4.15
C GLU A 160 24.21 -1.28 -5.11
N GLN A 161 23.71 -2.45 -5.53
CA GLN A 161 24.36 -3.27 -6.55
C GLN A 161 24.29 -2.61 -7.92
N ALA A 162 23.13 -2.05 -8.31
CA ALA A 162 22.97 -1.34 -9.57
C ALA A 162 23.96 -0.17 -9.68
N LYS A 163 24.14 0.62 -8.61
CA LYS A 163 25.11 1.75 -8.59
C LYS A 163 26.57 1.35 -8.81
N LYS A 164 26.92 0.07 -8.66
CA LYS A 164 28.28 -0.45 -8.95
C LYS A 164 28.50 -0.77 -10.42
N LEU A 165 27.45 -0.76 -11.24
CA LEU A 165 27.57 -0.93 -12.69
C LEU A 165 28.29 0.28 -13.30
N GLY A 166 29.00 0.05 -14.40
CA GLY A 166 29.76 1.08 -15.15
C GLY A 166 28.89 2.08 -15.91
N ILE A 167 27.81 2.57 -15.29
CA ILE A 167 26.88 3.56 -15.84
C ILE A 167 27.30 4.94 -15.36
N ASN A 168 27.10 5.98 -16.20
CA ASN A 168 27.34 7.35 -15.81
C ASN A 168 26.24 7.87 -14.86
N TRP A 169 26.34 7.56 -13.57
CA TRP A 169 25.41 7.99 -12.53
C TRP A 169 25.36 9.50 -12.26
N LYS A 170 26.18 10.31 -12.96
CA LYS A 170 26.02 11.77 -12.96
C LYS A 170 24.94 12.24 -13.94
N ALA A 171 24.65 11.43 -14.97
CA ALA A 171 23.62 11.72 -15.97
C ALA A 171 22.26 11.09 -15.63
N TYR A 172 22.24 10.05 -14.79
CA TYR A 172 21.03 9.29 -14.47
C TYR A 172 20.80 9.21 -12.95
N THR A 173 19.53 9.23 -12.55
CA THR A 173 19.12 9.04 -11.16
C THR A 173 18.34 7.75 -11.03
N LEU A 174 18.67 6.93 -10.02
CA LEU A 174 17.84 5.78 -9.64
C LEU A 174 16.84 6.20 -8.57
N ILE A 175 15.56 6.07 -8.89
CA ILE A 175 14.43 6.45 -8.05
C ILE A 175 13.74 5.16 -7.57
N LYS A 176 13.39 5.09 -6.28
CA LYS A 176 12.64 3.95 -5.70
C LYS A 176 11.15 4.11 -5.95
N SER A 177 10.41 3.01 -6.06
CA SER A 177 8.94 3.03 -6.13
C SER A 177 8.31 3.74 -4.92
N SER A 178 8.91 3.64 -3.73
CA SER A 178 8.47 4.37 -2.53
C SER A 178 8.59 5.89 -2.65
N GLN A 179 9.39 6.40 -3.60
CA GLN A 179 9.49 7.82 -3.92
C GLN A 179 8.45 8.25 -4.97
N ASN A 180 7.99 7.32 -5.83
CA ASN A 180 6.87 7.57 -6.76
C ASN A 180 5.50 7.46 -6.07
N TYR A 181 5.41 6.68 -4.99
CA TYR A 181 4.19 6.51 -4.19
C TYR A 181 4.42 6.80 -2.68
N PRO A 182 4.91 8.00 -2.31
CA PRO A 182 5.32 8.29 -0.94
C PRO A 182 4.12 8.28 0.02
N THR A 183 2.96 8.72 -0.45
CA THR A 183 1.72 8.71 0.34
C THR A 183 1.26 7.27 0.62
N LEU A 184 1.39 6.39 -0.36
CA LEU A 184 1.06 4.97 -0.20
C LEU A 184 2.03 4.29 0.79
N GLN A 185 3.33 4.53 0.63
CA GLN A 185 4.34 4.00 1.55
C GLN A 185 4.12 4.50 2.98
N LYS A 186 3.79 5.78 3.15
CA LYS A 186 3.45 6.37 4.46
C LYS A 186 2.20 5.72 5.04
N SER A 187 1.18 5.46 4.23
CA SER A 187 -0.03 4.71 4.63
C SER A 187 0.35 3.33 5.17
N ILE A 188 1.19 2.58 4.45
CA ILE A 188 1.65 1.24 4.83
C ILE A 188 2.41 1.30 6.17
N ASN A 189 3.36 2.23 6.32
CA ASN A 189 4.14 2.37 7.54
C ASN A 189 3.25 2.72 8.75
N LEU A 190 2.21 3.53 8.56
CA LEU A 190 1.24 3.84 9.62
C LEU A 190 0.39 2.62 9.98
N VAL A 191 -0.04 1.80 9.01
CA VAL A 191 -0.74 0.54 9.28
C VAL A 191 0.13 -0.39 10.12
N TYR A 192 1.40 -0.61 9.74
CA TYR A 192 2.34 -1.42 10.51
C TYR A 192 2.55 -0.85 11.92
N GLY A 193 2.87 0.44 12.03
CA GLY A 193 3.12 1.08 13.32
C GLY A 193 1.92 1.07 14.26
N LEU A 194 0.69 1.19 13.75
CA LEU A 194 -0.53 1.04 14.56
C LEU A 194 -0.77 -0.42 14.94
N THR A 195 -0.58 -1.36 14.02
CA THR A 195 -0.73 -2.80 14.26
C THR A 195 0.23 -3.27 15.35
N ASP A 196 1.50 -2.88 15.28
CA ASP A 196 2.52 -3.26 16.27
C ASP A 196 2.20 -2.71 17.66
N LYS A 197 1.76 -1.44 17.74
CA LYS A 197 1.35 -0.81 19.00
C LYS A 197 0.11 -1.47 19.59
N LEU A 198 -0.88 -1.79 18.76
CA LEU A 198 -2.09 -2.50 19.19
C LEU A 198 -1.77 -3.92 19.64
N PHE A 199 -0.90 -4.63 18.92
CA PHE A 199 -0.44 -5.96 19.27
C PHE A 199 0.29 -5.95 20.63
N LEU A 200 1.30 -5.11 20.80
CA LEU A 200 2.04 -5.01 22.06
C LEU A 200 1.17 -4.53 23.21
N GLY A 201 0.32 -3.52 22.97
CA GLY A 201 -0.60 -2.98 23.97
C GLY A 201 -1.61 -4.01 24.46
N SER A 202 -2.23 -4.77 23.54
CA SER A 202 -3.17 -5.83 23.89
C SER A 202 -2.50 -7.03 24.57
N LEU A 203 -1.26 -7.37 24.19
CA LEU A 203 -0.48 -8.41 24.85
C LEU A 203 -0.17 -8.06 26.32
N ILE A 204 0.29 -6.83 26.58
CA ILE A 204 0.56 -6.36 27.95
C ILE A 204 -0.73 -6.31 28.76
N PHE A 205 -1.79 -5.73 28.19
CA PHE A 205 -3.07 -5.58 28.88
C PHE A 205 -3.69 -6.93 29.23
N SER A 206 -3.67 -7.89 28.31
CA SER A 206 -4.15 -9.26 28.56
C SER A 206 -3.32 -9.98 29.61
N ALA A 207 -1.99 -9.83 29.60
CA ALA A 207 -1.12 -10.41 30.64
C ALA A 207 -1.43 -9.85 32.04
N ILE A 208 -1.64 -8.53 32.17
CA ILE A 208 -2.00 -7.90 33.45
C ILE A 208 -3.34 -8.43 33.96
N ILE A 209 -4.36 -8.48 33.10
CA ILE A 209 -5.67 -9.01 33.47
C ILE A 209 -5.56 -10.48 33.89
N LEU A 210 -4.82 -11.29 33.13
CA LEU A 210 -4.67 -12.71 33.43
C LEU A 210 -3.98 -12.93 34.77
N VAL A 211 -2.89 -12.20 35.06
CA VAL A 211 -2.22 -12.23 36.37
C VAL A 211 -3.18 -11.86 37.49
N LEU A 212 -3.97 -10.79 37.31
CA LEU A 212 -4.92 -10.34 38.32
C LEU A 212 -6.02 -11.37 38.60
N VAL A 213 -6.62 -11.94 37.55
CA VAL A 213 -7.65 -12.98 37.68
C VAL A 213 -7.09 -14.22 38.37
N LEU A 214 -5.90 -14.68 37.98
CA LEU A 214 -5.25 -15.83 38.60
C LEU A 214 -4.85 -15.54 40.05
N PHE A 215 -4.42 -14.33 40.37
CA PHE A 215 -4.13 -13.91 41.74
C PHE A 215 -5.39 -14.00 42.62
N LEU A 216 -6.51 -13.41 42.18
CA LEU A 216 -7.79 -13.47 42.90
C LEU A 216 -8.29 -14.91 43.06
N TRP A 217 -8.18 -15.71 42.01
CA TRP A 217 -8.55 -17.13 42.02
C TRP A 217 -7.70 -17.93 43.00
N THR A 218 -6.39 -17.69 43.02
CA THR A 218 -5.48 -18.40 43.94
C THR A 218 -5.78 -17.99 45.38
N ASN A 219 -6.13 -16.72 45.62
CA ASN A 219 -6.49 -16.22 46.94
C ASN A 219 -7.79 -16.81 47.48
N SER A 220 -8.81 -17.00 46.64
CA SER A 220 -10.07 -17.64 47.05
C SER A 220 -9.87 -19.11 47.47
N ARG A 221 -8.84 -19.78 46.94
CA ARG A 221 -8.47 -21.17 47.26
C ARG A 221 -7.29 -21.29 48.24
N ARG A 222 -6.96 -20.22 48.99
CA ARG A 222 -5.82 -20.21 49.93
C ARG A 222 -5.85 -21.36 50.96
N ARG A 223 -7.03 -21.74 51.46
CA ARG A 223 -7.18 -22.83 52.43
C ARG A 223 -6.80 -24.18 51.83
N GLU A 224 -7.20 -24.44 50.59
CA GLU A 224 -6.87 -25.68 49.88
C GLU A 224 -5.35 -25.81 49.66
N ILE A 225 -4.71 -24.70 49.29
CA ILE A 225 -3.24 -24.61 49.16
C ILE A 225 -2.58 -24.87 50.52
N GLY A 226 -3.09 -24.24 51.59
CA GLY A 226 -2.60 -24.45 52.96
C GLY A 226 -2.70 -25.90 53.44
N VAL A 227 -3.80 -26.59 53.15
CA VAL A 227 -3.98 -28.02 53.46
C VAL A 227 -2.99 -28.88 52.68
N ARG A 228 -2.79 -28.62 51.39
CA ARG A 228 -1.83 -29.38 50.55
C ARG A 228 -0.39 -29.21 51.02
N LEU A 229 -0.01 -27.99 51.42
CA LEU A 229 1.30 -27.73 52.02
C LEU A 229 1.46 -28.43 53.38
N ALA A 230 0.41 -28.47 54.21
CA ALA A 230 0.42 -29.19 55.49
C ALA A 230 0.53 -30.70 55.33
N LEU A 231 0.04 -31.26 54.22
CA LEU A 231 0.21 -32.67 53.84
C LEU A 231 1.61 -32.98 53.26
N GLY A 232 2.51 -32.00 53.19
CA GLY A 232 3.90 -32.18 52.74
C GLY A 232 4.12 -32.04 51.22
N MET A 233 3.13 -31.55 50.46
CA MET A 233 3.32 -31.29 49.02
C MET A 233 4.25 -30.10 48.80
N THR A 234 5.09 -30.17 47.77
CA THR A 234 6.01 -29.07 47.44
C THR A 234 5.31 -27.95 46.66
N ASN A 235 5.81 -26.72 46.76
CA ASN A 235 5.33 -25.58 45.97
C ASN A 235 5.31 -25.87 44.46
N LYS A 236 6.28 -26.64 43.96
CA LYS A 236 6.36 -27.04 42.54
C LYS A 236 5.19 -27.93 42.13
N THR A 237 4.78 -28.86 42.99
CA THR A 237 3.64 -29.75 42.73
C THR A 237 2.34 -28.96 42.64
N ILE A 238 2.15 -27.95 43.50
CA ILE A 238 0.97 -27.09 43.49
C ILE A 238 0.94 -26.22 42.23
N ILE A 239 2.08 -25.61 41.85
CA ILE A 239 2.21 -24.84 40.61
C ILE A 239 1.93 -25.72 39.38
N ALA A 240 2.47 -26.93 39.33
CA ALA A 240 2.25 -27.87 38.22
C ALA A 240 0.77 -28.24 38.07
N GLN A 241 0.06 -28.44 39.18
CA GLN A 241 -1.38 -28.64 39.14
C GLN A 241 -2.12 -27.40 38.60
N MET A 242 -1.81 -26.20 39.10
CA MET A 242 -2.45 -24.97 38.61
C MET A 242 -2.19 -24.77 37.11
N LEU A 243 -0.98 -25.04 36.64
CA LEU A 243 -0.65 -25.02 35.20
C LEU A 243 -1.49 -26.02 34.41
N CYS A 244 -1.74 -27.22 34.94
CA CYS A 244 -2.60 -28.22 34.31
C CYS A 244 -4.07 -27.75 34.27
N GLU A 245 -4.59 -27.22 35.37
CA GLU A 245 -5.97 -26.67 35.45
C GLU A 245 -6.18 -25.56 34.43
N VAL A 246 -5.29 -24.55 34.41
CA VAL A 246 -5.37 -23.43 33.47
C VAL A 246 -5.12 -23.90 32.04
N GLY A 247 -4.20 -24.86 31.84
CA GLY A 247 -3.90 -25.44 30.53
C GLY A 247 -5.11 -26.12 29.90
N MET A 248 -5.87 -26.90 30.66
CA MET A 248 -7.11 -27.54 30.17
C MET A 248 -8.16 -26.52 29.72
N VAL A 249 -8.36 -25.45 30.48
CA VAL A 249 -9.28 -24.36 30.10
C VAL A 249 -8.77 -23.60 28.89
N SER A 250 -7.45 -23.39 28.80
CA SER A 250 -6.81 -22.65 27.71
C SER A 250 -7.01 -23.32 26.35
N VAL A 251 -7.11 -24.65 26.27
CA VAL A 251 -7.39 -25.36 25.01
C VAL A 251 -8.70 -24.89 24.39
N ALA A 252 -9.79 -24.86 25.17
CA ALA A 252 -11.08 -24.37 24.71
C ALA A 252 -11.03 -22.89 24.33
N SER A 253 -10.31 -22.08 25.13
CA SER A 253 -10.12 -20.65 24.84
C SER A 253 -9.36 -20.39 23.54
N PHE A 254 -8.30 -21.16 23.24
CA PHE A 254 -7.54 -21.01 21.99
C PHE A 254 -8.35 -21.44 20.76
N ILE A 255 -9.16 -22.51 20.87
CA ILE A 255 -10.06 -22.90 19.79
C ILE A 255 -11.05 -21.76 19.50
N ALA A 256 -11.68 -21.21 20.55
CA ALA A 256 -12.58 -20.06 20.41
C ALA A 256 -11.87 -18.84 19.79
N ALA A 257 -10.64 -18.55 20.21
CA ALA A 257 -9.85 -17.45 19.68
C ALA A 257 -9.50 -17.62 18.19
N ILE A 258 -9.13 -18.84 17.76
CA ILE A 258 -8.84 -19.13 16.35
C ILE A 258 -10.10 -18.93 15.48
N LEU A 259 -11.27 -19.35 15.97
CA LEU A 259 -12.54 -19.17 15.27
C LEU A 259 -12.96 -17.70 15.22
N ALA A 260 -12.78 -16.96 16.32
CA ALA A 260 -13.11 -15.54 16.40
C ALA A 260 -12.10 -14.64 15.66
N GLY A 261 -10.87 -15.12 15.42
CA GLY A 261 -9.78 -14.34 14.87
C GLY A 261 -10.07 -13.73 13.50
N GLY A 262 -10.75 -14.46 12.61
CA GLY A 262 -11.12 -13.97 11.28
C GLY A 262 -11.99 -12.70 11.35
N PRO A 263 -13.23 -12.79 11.90
CA PRO A 263 -14.12 -11.63 12.05
C PRO A 263 -13.49 -10.46 12.82
N VAL A 264 -12.76 -10.74 13.91
CA VAL A 264 -12.09 -9.70 14.70
C VAL A 264 -11.00 -9.01 13.88
N SER A 265 -10.22 -9.76 13.09
CA SER A 265 -9.15 -9.18 12.27
C SER A 265 -9.69 -8.26 11.17
N GLU A 266 -10.83 -8.57 10.56
CA GLU A 266 -11.47 -7.71 9.57
C GLU A 266 -11.98 -6.41 10.21
N TRP A 267 -12.59 -6.51 11.40
CA TRP A 267 -13.05 -5.35 12.17
C TRP A 267 -11.89 -4.44 12.58
N VAL A 268 -10.82 -5.02 13.16
CA VAL A 268 -9.60 -4.28 13.51
C VAL A 268 -8.95 -3.66 12.27
N GLY A 269 -8.89 -4.40 11.16
CA GLY A 269 -8.35 -3.92 9.88
C GLY A 269 -9.08 -2.67 9.37
N LYS A 270 -10.42 -2.67 9.42
CA LYS A 270 -11.24 -1.50 9.04
C LYS A 270 -10.99 -0.30 9.97
N LEU A 271 -10.84 -0.54 11.28
CA LEU A 271 -10.51 0.53 12.24
C LEU A 271 -9.14 1.16 11.95
N ILE A 272 -8.12 0.33 11.74
CA ILE A 272 -6.76 0.80 11.43
C ILE A 272 -6.79 1.59 10.12
N LEU A 273 -7.43 1.05 9.07
CA LEU A 273 -7.51 1.72 7.78
C LEU A 273 -8.25 3.06 7.87
N GLY A 274 -9.36 3.12 8.61
CA GLY A 274 -10.09 4.37 8.88
C GLY A 274 -9.22 5.40 9.60
N GLN A 275 -8.46 4.99 10.61
CA GLN A 275 -7.54 5.87 11.35
C GLN A 275 -6.40 6.39 10.47
N VAL A 276 -5.82 5.53 9.62
CA VAL A 276 -4.75 5.89 8.69
C VAL A 276 -5.27 6.91 7.67
N ASN A 277 -6.43 6.66 7.07
CA ASN A 277 -7.04 7.56 6.10
C ASN A 277 -7.41 8.92 6.71
N SER A 278 -7.92 8.95 7.95
CA SER A 278 -8.19 10.20 8.67
C SER A 278 -6.91 11.00 8.97
N SER A 279 -5.86 10.31 9.41
CA SER A 279 -4.57 10.93 9.74
C SER A 279 -3.90 11.52 8.49
N LEU A 280 -3.94 10.79 7.38
CA LEU A 280 -3.38 11.23 6.10
C LEU A 280 -4.22 12.30 5.42
N GLY A 281 -5.55 12.19 5.45
CA GLY A 281 -6.44 13.20 4.87
C GLY A 281 -6.18 14.58 5.48
N THR A 282 -5.96 14.65 6.79
CA THR A 282 -5.58 15.89 7.48
C THR A 282 -4.21 16.43 7.03
N GLN A 283 -3.22 15.56 6.81
CA GLN A 283 -1.89 15.97 6.37
C GLN A 283 -1.85 16.40 4.91
N LEU A 284 -2.47 15.61 4.02
CA LEU A 284 -2.61 15.91 2.59
C LEU A 284 -3.38 17.22 2.37
N ALA A 285 -4.44 17.49 3.14
CA ALA A 285 -5.16 18.75 3.06
C ALA A 285 -4.30 19.97 3.45
N ASN A 286 -3.31 19.78 4.33
CA ASN A 286 -2.38 20.84 4.73
C ASN A 286 -1.23 20.99 3.72
N GLU A 287 -0.73 19.89 3.15
CA GLU A 287 0.32 19.88 2.12
C GLU A 287 -0.20 20.35 0.75
N ALA A 288 -1.45 20.03 0.38
CA ALA A 288 -2.07 20.49 -0.86
C ALA A 288 -2.35 22.01 -0.88
N LYS A 289 -2.42 22.66 0.30
CA LYS A 289 -2.52 24.12 0.39
C LYS A 289 -1.17 24.81 0.14
N SER A 290 -0.04 24.12 0.30
CA SER A 290 1.30 24.68 0.17
C SER A 290 2.03 24.22 -1.10
N ALA A 291 1.75 23.02 -1.58
CA ALA A 291 2.29 22.48 -2.81
C ALA A 291 1.29 22.75 -3.94
N ASN A 292 1.60 23.74 -4.78
CA ASN A 292 0.83 24.09 -5.97
C ASN A 292 1.02 23.02 -7.07
N LEU A 293 0.78 21.75 -6.72
CA LEU A 293 0.90 20.61 -7.60
C LEU A 293 -0.24 20.69 -8.62
N GLY A 294 0.10 20.66 -9.90
CA GLY A 294 -0.90 20.58 -10.98
C GLY A 294 -1.77 19.33 -10.86
N GLY A 295 -2.80 19.22 -11.70
CA GLY A 295 -3.63 18.01 -11.75
C GLY A 295 -2.99 16.91 -12.59
N GLY A 296 -3.65 15.75 -12.64
CA GLY A 296 -3.35 14.70 -13.61
C GLY A 296 -3.09 13.33 -13.00
N ALA A 297 -3.00 12.32 -13.88
CA ALA A 297 -3.03 10.92 -13.47
C ALA A 297 -1.80 10.49 -12.67
N ALA A 298 -0.64 11.06 -12.97
CA ALA A 298 0.58 10.85 -12.20
C ALA A 298 0.48 11.46 -10.80
N VAL A 299 -0.08 12.67 -10.67
CA VAL A 299 -0.24 13.36 -9.38
C VAL A 299 -1.24 12.64 -8.48
N ASP A 300 -2.37 12.19 -9.03
CA ASP A 300 -3.33 11.39 -8.28
C ASP A 300 -2.76 10.01 -7.89
N GLY A 301 -1.87 9.45 -8.71
CA GLY A 301 -1.08 8.25 -8.38
C GLY A 301 -0.12 8.49 -7.23
N PHE A 302 0.64 9.59 -7.26
CA PHE A 302 1.57 10.01 -6.21
C PHE A 302 0.87 10.20 -4.85
N ASN A 303 -0.36 10.71 -4.88
CA ASN A 303 -1.22 10.91 -3.70
C ASN A 303 -2.09 9.70 -3.35
N LYS A 304 -1.88 8.53 -3.98
CA LYS A 304 -2.65 7.32 -3.67
C LYS A 304 -2.39 6.85 -2.24
N THR A 305 -3.46 6.53 -1.52
CA THR A 305 -3.43 5.94 -0.18
C THR A 305 -3.90 4.48 -0.23
N LEU A 306 -3.74 3.76 0.88
CA LEU A 306 -4.37 2.45 1.05
C LEU A 306 -5.90 2.61 1.06
N THR A 307 -6.56 1.91 0.14
CA THR A 307 -8.03 1.92 0.02
C THR A 307 -8.68 0.73 0.69
N GLU A 308 -8.00 -0.40 0.70
CA GLU A 308 -8.50 -1.67 1.22
C GLU A 308 -7.38 -2.43 1.92
N LEU A 309 -7.74 -3.18 2.97
CA LEU A 309 -6.85 -4.06 3.70
C LEU A 309 -7.46 -5.46 3.68
N SER A 310 -6.81 -6.38 2.98
CA SER A 310 -7.15 -7.81 3.04
C SER A 310 -6.29 -8.47 4.11
N VAL A 311 -6.96 -9.01 5.14
CA VAL A 311 -6.29 -9.70 6.24
C VAL A 311 -6.45 -11.19 6.05
N THR A 312 -5.33 -11.89 5.91
CA THR A 312 -5.30 -13.36 5.84
C THR A 312 -4.44 -13.88 6.98
N VAL A 313 -5.00 -14.76 7.79
CA VAL A 313 -4.29 -15.36 8.93
C VAL A 313 -3.76 -16.73 8.52
N SER A 314 -2.44 -16.85 8.40
CA SER A 314 -1.81 -18.13 8.04
C SER A 314 -1.88 -19.12 9.21
N ASN A 315 -1.70 -20.42 8.90
CA ASN A 315 -1.64 -21.43 9.96
C ASN A 315 -0.40 -21.27 10.84
N MET A 316 0.69 -20.70 10.31
CA MET A 316 1.90 -20.41 11.07
C MET A 316 1.66 -19.28 12.08
N ASP A 317 0.88 -18.25 11.70
CA ASP A 317 0.52 -17.14 12.60
C ASP A 317 -0.33 -17.64 13.77
N LYS A 318 -1.31 -18.52 13.49
CA LYS A 318 -2.14 -19.15 14.53
C LYS A 318 -1.29 -19.93 15.52
N ALA A 319 -0.34 -20.74 15.03
CA ALA A 319 0.56 -21.50 15.89
C ALA A 319 1.45 -20.58 16.75
N THR A 320 1.94 -19.48 16.18
CA THR A 320 2.74 -18.48 16.90
C THR A 320 1.96 -17.83 18.03
N VAL A 321 0.69 -17.46 17.80
CA VAL A 321 -0.18 -16.87 18.83
C VAL A 321 -0.48 -17.87 19.95
N VAL A 322 -0.76 -19.13 19.64
CA VAL A 322 -0.94 -20.18 20.66
C VAL A 322 0.33 -20.36 21.49
N GLY A 323 1.50 -20.41 20.85
CA GLY A 323 2.79 -20.52 21.52
C GLY A 323 3.04 -19.35 22.47
N LEU A 324 2.87 -18.11 22.00
CA LEU A 324 3.00 -16.91 22.84
C LEU A 324 1.98 -16.89 23.98
N GLY A 325 0.73 -17.27 23.71
CA GLY A 325 -0.32 -17.35 24.73
C GLY A 325 0.02 -18.33 25.84
N LEU A 326 0.57 -19.50 25.51
CA LEU A 326 1.03 -20.48 26.51
C LEU A 326 2.16 -19.92 27.38
N VAL A 327 3.10 -19.18 26.80
CA VAL A 327 4.17 -18.49 27.55
C VAL A 327 3.56 -17.48 28.53
N VAL A 328 2.59 -16.68 28.08
CA VAL A 328 1.88 -15.72 28.93
C VAL A 328 1.14 -16.43 30.07
N VAL A 329 0.48 -17.55 29.80
CA VAL A 329 -0.19 -18.37 30.83
C VAL A 329 0.80 -18.85 31.89
N VAL A 330 1.96 -19.39 31.49
CA VAL A 330 2.98 -19.87 32.43
C VAL A 330 3.47 -18.72 33.32
N ILE A 331 3.82 -17.58 32.72
CA ILE A 331 4.28 -16.40 33.46
C ILE A 331 3.18 -15.93 34.42
N ALA A 332 1.93 -15.88 33.98
CA ALA A 332 0.82 -15.40 34.78
C ALA A 332 0.52 -16.31 35.98
N VAL A 333 0.59 -17.63 35.82
CA VAL A 333 0.44 -18.59 36.92
C VAL A 333 1.58 -18.45 37.92
N LEU A 334 2.83 -18.31 37.46
CA LEU A 334 3.97 -18.13 38.34
C LEU A 334 3.84 -16.84 39.18
N LEU A 335 3.50 -15.72 38.54
CA LEU A 335 3.33 -14.44 39.24
C LEU A 335 2.12 -14.44 40.19
N GLY A 336 0.97 -14.96 39.73
CA GLY A 336 -0.25 -15.02 40.54
C GLY A 336 -0.14 -15.94 41.75
N SER A 337 0.66 -17.01 41.65
CA SER A 337 0.88 -17.97 42.75
C SER A 337 2.04 -17.60 43.68
N ALA A 338 3.04 -16.86 43.21
CA ALA A 338 4.23 -16.51 43.99
C ALA A 338 3.90 -15.81 45.32
N PHE A 339 2.95 -14.87 45.32
CA PHE A 339 2.56 -14.13 46.52
C PHE A 339 1.92 -15.00 47.61
N ILE A 340 1.24 -16.08 47.22
CA ILE A 340 0.51 -16.94 48.17
C ILE A 340 1.38 -18.11 48.63
N LEU A 341 2.19 -18.67 47.75
CA LEU A 341 3.09 -19.79 48.05
C LEU A 341 4.30 -19.41 48.94
N GLN A 342 4.55 -18.11 49.12
CA GLN A 342 5.53 -17.62 50.10
C GLN A 342 4.98 -17.61 51.54
N LYS A 343 3.66 -17.71 51.73
CA LYS A 343 3.05 -17.75 53.07
C LYS A 343 3.21 -19.13 53.72
N SER A 344 3.37 -19.15 55.04
CA SER A 344 3.40 -20.40 55.80
C SER A 344 2.02 -21.11 55.77
N PRO A 345 1.98 -22.45 55.88
CA PRO A 345 0.71 -23.20 55.93
C PRO A 345 -0.21 -22.72 57.05
N LYS A 346 0.37 -22.39 58.21
CA LYS A 346 -0.37 -21.86 59.36
C LYS A 346 -1.04 -20.51 59.04
N SER A 347 -0.31 -19.57 58.41
CA SER A 347 -0.89 -18.27 57.99
C SER A 347 -1.97 -18.41 56.92
N LEU A 348 -1.84 -19.37 56.00
CA LEU A 348 -2.86 -19.62 54.96
C LEU A 348 -4.17 -20.18 55.54
N LEU A 349 -4.10 -20.87 56.68
CA LEU A 349 -5.23 -21.48 57.37
C LEU A 349 -5.85 -20.56 58.44
N GLN A 350 -5.06 -19.65 59.02
CA GLN A 350 -5.47 -18.75 60.11
C GLN A 350 -5.86 -17.35 59.65
N ASP A 351 -5.50 -16.92 58.43
CA ASP A 351 -6.05 -15.70 57.83
C ASP A 351 -7.58 -15.93 57.65
N THR A 352 -8.34 -15.49 58.65
CA THR A 352 -9.79 -15.27 58.65
C THR A 352 -10.03 -13.93 59.31
N GLU A 353 -9.53 -12.88 58.68
CA GLU A 353 -10.21 -11.58 58.66
C GLU A 353 -10.37 -11.17 57.21
#